data_AF-A0AAV1LRC1-F1
#
_entry.id   AF-A0AAV1LRC1-F1
#
_cell.length_a   1.000
_cell.length_b   1.000
_cell.length_c   1.000
_cell.angle_alpha   90.00
_cell.angle_beta   90.00
_cell.angle_gamma   90.00
#
_symmetry.space_group_name_H-M   'P 1'
#
loop_
_entity.id
_entity.type
_entity.pdbx_description
1 polymer ?
#
loop_
_entity_poly.entity_id
_entity_poly.type
_entity_poly.pdbx_seq_one_letter_code
_entity_poly.pdbx_strand_id
1 'polypeptide(L)'
;MSSLKQYLRNIEQQRLDNVIEVIGIPKAKDENLENISLKLAETLNMDRTQVMNITRVESRNIQDGNIQVQLKHVEHASLWVRASKQEELVVEQIIPEAPVEVAKMKVTMRRALTKANKSLLWVAQQKLRPAYKYVWFQDGKVLLRKNDKAKPEVARSEADIEKLSAQTKIIGYSFNR
;
A
#
# COMPACT_ATOMS: atom_id res chain seq x y z
N MET A 1 4.32 -5.90 23.62
CA MET A 1 4.97 -6.74 22.59
C MET A 1 6.46 -6.79 22.91
N SER A 2 7.13 -7.95 22.89
CA SER A 2 8.55 -8.03 23.25
C SER A 2 9.45 -7.39 22.18
N SER A 3 10.60 -6.85 22.60
CA SER A 3 11.58 -6.19 21.71
C SER A 3 12.03 -7.08 20.55
N LEU A 4 12.18 -8.39 20.80
CA LEU A 4 12.58 -9.37 19.80
C LEU A 4 11.53 -9.58 18.70
N LYS A 5 10.24 -9.65 19.07
CA LYS A 5 9.15 -9.80 18.08
C LYS A 5 9.07 -8.58 17.16
N GLN A 6 9.34 -7.40 17.71
CA GLN A 6 9.36 -6.17 16.92
C GLN A 6 10.56 -6.10 15.98
N TYR A 7 11.73 -6.53 16.45
CA TYR A 7 12.92 -6.65 15.61
C TYR A 7 12.71 -7.60 14.43
N LEU A 8 12.14 -8.79 14.68
CA LEU A 8 11.83 -9.77 13.62
C LEU A 8 10.88 -9.18 12.56
N ARG A 9 9.81 -8.50 12.99
CA ARG A 9 8.87 -7.85 12.06
C ARG A 9 9.54 -6.79 11.19
N ASN A 10 10.50 -6.05 11.73
CA ASN A 10 11.23 -5.05 10.96
C ASN A 10 12.10 -5.71 9.88
N ILE A 11 12.81 -6.80 10.21
CA ILE A 11 13.59 -7.55 9.23
C ILE A 11 12.70 -8.13 8.13
N GLU A 12 11.57 -8.72 8.50
CA GLU A 12 10.61 -9.27 7.52
C GLU A 12 10.11 -8.17 6.57
N GLN A 13 9.86 -6.96 7.08
CA GLN A 13 9.44 -5.84 6.26
C GLN A 13 10.57 -5.32 5.37
N GLN A 14 11.81 -5.27 5.86
CA GLN A 14 12.97 -4.83 5.08
C GLN A 14 13.23 -5.71 3.86
N ARG A 15 12.91 -7.02 3.93
CA ARG A 15 12.99 -7.93 2.79
C ARG A 15 12.06 -7.55 1.63
N LEU A 16 11.08 -6.68 1.88
CA LEU A 16 10.12 -6.19 0.89
C LEU A 16 10.45 -4.76 0.43
N ASP A 17 11.57 -4.17 0.87
CA ASP A 17 11.93 -2.79 0.54
C ASP A 17 12.26 -2.58 -0.94
N ASN A 18 12.46 -3.63 -1.73
CA ASN A 18 12.57 -3.53 -3.19
C ASN A 18 11.34 -4.07 -3.93
N VAL A 19 10.26 -4.37 -3.21
CA VAL A 19 9.02 -4.92 -3.77
C VAL A 19 7.94 -3.85 -3.73
N ILE A 20 7.27 -3.66 -4.87
CA ILE A 20 6.09 -2.81 -4.99
C ILE A 20 4.86 -3.67 -5.21
N GLU A 21 3.72 -3.21 -4.69
CA GLU A 21 2.40 -3.75 -4.97
C GLU A 21 1.66 -2.79 -5.89
N VAL A 22 1.19 -3.34 -7.01
CA VAL A 22 0.30 -2.67 -7.96
C VAL A 22 -1.12 -3.17 -7.70
N ILE A 23 -2.02 -2.21 -7.48
CA ILE A 23 -3.39 -2.42 -7.00
C ILE A 23 -4.34 -1.84 -8.02
N GLY A 24 -5.44 -2.55 -8.30
CA GLY A 24 -6.51 -2.09 -9.19
C GLY A 24 -6.42 -2.64 -10.61
N ILE A 25 -5.46 -3.53 -10.90
CA ILE A 25 -5.38 -4.22 -12.19
C ILE A 25 -6.23 -5.50 -12.12
N PRO A 26 -7.33 -5.59 -12.90
CA PRO A 26 -8.18 -6.77 -12.91
C PRO A 26 -7.45 -7.99 -13.47
N LYS A 27 -7.91 -9.18 -13.12
CA LYS A 27 -7.33 -10.45 -13.56
C LYS A 27 -7.99 -10.85 -14.87
N ALA A 28 -7.19 -10.89 -15.93
CA ALA A 28 -7.62 -11.45 -17.20
C ALA A 28 -7.38 -12.97 -17.23
N LYS A 29 -8.17 -13.70 -18.02
CA LYS A 29 -8.01 -15.15 -18.22
C LYS A 29 -6.65 -15.49 -18.83
N ASP A 30 -6.21 -14.66 -19.79
CA ASP A 30 -4.95 -14.79 -20.50
C ASP A 30 -3.99 -13.65 -20.10
N GLU A 31 -3.87 -13.44 -18.79
CA GLU A 31 -3.01 -12.39 -18.24
C GLU A 31 -1.53 -12.64 -18.56
N ASN A 32 -0.90 -11.66 -19.21
CA ASN A 32 0.54 -11.62 -19.39
C ASN A 32 1.16 -10.56 -18.48
N LEU A 33 1.69 -11.01 -17.34
CA LEU A 33 2.35 -10.13 -16.36
C LEU A 33 3.58 -9.42 -16.94
N GLU A 34 4.29 -10.04 -17.89
CA GLU A 34 5.44 -9.41 -18.53
C GLU A 34 5.03 -8.19 -19.36
N ASN A 35 3.94 -8.30 -20.12
CA ASN A 35 3.38 -7.17 -20.85
C ASN A 35 2.89 -6.07 -19.91
N ILE A 36 2.24 -6.43 -18.80
CA ILE A 36 1.84 -5.47 -17.76
C ILE A 36 3.06 -4.74 -17.22
N SER A 37 4.15 -5.46 -16.90
CA SER A 37 5.38 -4.85 -16.39
C SER A 37 6.02 -3.87 -17.39
N LEU A 38 5.98 -4.19 -18.68
CA LEU A 38 6.45 -3.32 -19.76
C LEU A 38 5.59 -2.06 -19.84
N LYS A 39 4.26 -2.20 -19.85
CA LYS A 39 3.35 -1.05 -19.92
C LYS A 39 3.43 -0.16 -18.69
N LEU A 40 3.60 -0.72 -17.50
CA LEU A 40 3.85 0.05 -16.28
C LEU A 40 5.16 0.85 -16.39
N ALA A 41 6.23 0.23 -16.89
CA ALA A 41 7.51 0.89 -17.07
C ALA A 41 7.43 2.03 -18.10
N GLU A 42 6.80 1.79 -19.26
CA GLU A 42 6.56 2.80 -20.31
C GLU A 42 5.73 3.98 -19.78
N THR A 43 4.59 3.69 -19.14
CA THR A 43 3.66 4.73 -18.66
C THR A 43 4.30 5.60 -17.58
N LEU A 44 5.15 5.03 -16.74
CA LEU A 44 5.85 5.75 -15.66
C LEU A 44 7.22 6.31 -16.07
N ASN A 45 7.62 6.15 -17.34
CA ASN A 45 8.96 6.48 -17.82
C ASN A 45 10.09 5.88 -16.95
N MET A 46 9.95 4.59 -16.64
CA MET A 46 10.86 3.81 -15.82
C MET A 46 11.58 2.75 -16.66
N ASP A 47 12.76 2.34 -16.22
CA ASP A 47 13.52 1.28 -16.86
C ASP A 47 12.99 -0.11 -16.49
N ARG A 48 12.44 -0.84 -17.47
CA ARG A 48 11.97 -2.23 -17.31
C ARG A 48 13.10 -3.19 -16.91
N THR A 49 14.36 -2.94 -17.26
CA THR A 49 15.47 -3.84 -16.92
C THR A 49 15.73 -3.91 -15.42
N GLN A 50 15.14 -3.00 -14.63
CA GLN A 50 15.18 -3.02 -13.17
C GLN A 50 14.21 -4.03 -12.55
N VAL A 51 13.21 -4.49 -13.30
CA VAL A 51 12.25 -5.50 -12.84
C VAL A 51 12.89 -6.88 -12.89
N MET A 52 13.01 -7.51 -11.72
CA MET A 52 13.57 -8.84 -11.52
C MET A 52 12.52 -9.93 -11.64
N ASN A 53 11.34 -9.70 -11.05
CA ASN A 53 10.27 -10.67 -11.01
C ASN A 53 8.93 -9.94 -10.91
N ILE A 54 7.89 -10.54 -11.49
CA ILE A 54 6.52 -10.07 -11.39
C ILE A 54 5.59 -11.24 -11.14
N THR A 55 4.76 -11.13 -10.10
CA THR A 55 3.85 -12.20 -9.69
C THR A 55 2.52 -11.63 -9.25
N ARG A 56 1.44 -12.37 -9.44
CA ARG A 56 0.15 -12.04 -8.84
C ARG A 56 0.03 -12.73 -7.49
N VAL A 57 -0.27 -11.94 -6.45
CA VAL A 57 -0.51 -12.48 -5.11
C VAL A 57 -1.96 -12.92 -5.03
N GLU A 58 -2.17 -14.17 -4.62
CA GLU A 58 -3.51 -14.69 -4.42
C GLU A 58 -4.28 -13.89 -3.36
N SER A 59 -5.50 -13.50 -3.70
CA SER A 59 -6.46 -12.90 -2.77
C SER A 59 -7.45 -13.96 -2.34
N ARG A 60 -7.85 -13.92 -1.06
CA ARG A 60 -8.92 -14.78 -0.53
C ARG A 60 -10.30 -14.31 -0.94
N ASN A 61 -10.42 -13.08 -1.44
CA ASN A 61 -11.67 -12.51 -1.92
C ASN A 61 -11.78 -12.65 -3.44
N ILE A 62 -13.01 -12.55 -3.96
CA ILE A 62 -13.36 -12.49 -5.39
C ILE A 62 -12.66 -11.34 -6.15
N GLN A 63 -11.99 -10.43 -5.42
CA GLN A 63 -11.14 -9.41 -6.03
C GLN A 63 -9.84 -9.99 -6.58
N ASP A 64 -9.55 -9.56 -7.80
CA ASP A 64 -8.29 -9.81 -8.51
C ASP A 64 -7.11 -9.39 -7.64
N GLY A 65 -6.39 -10.38 -7.12
CA GLY A 65 -5.32 -10.16 -6.14
C GLY A 65 -4.22 -9.26 -6.69
N ASN A 66 -3.54 -8.52 -5.80
CA ASN A 66 -2.56 -7.50 -6.23
C ASN A 66 -1.38 -8.11 -6.99
N ILE A 67 -0.80 -7.33 -7.90
CA ILE A 67 0.44 -7.70 -8.58
C ILE A 67 1.62 -7.20 -7.72
N GLN A 68 2.60 -8.06 -7.49
CA GLN A 68 3.88 -7.71 -6.88
C GLN A 68 4.96 -7.63 -7.95
N VAL A 69 5.71 -6.53 -7.95
CA VAL A 69 6.86 -6.32 -8.82
C VAL A 69 8.09 -6.19 -7.92
N GLN A 70 9.04 -7.10 -8.09
CA GLN A 70 10.32 -7.06 -7.40
C GLN A 70 11.35 -6.35 -8.28
N LEU A 71 11.99 -5.34 -7.72
CA LEU A 71 12.99 -4.52 -8.41
C LEU A 71 14.41 -4.87 -7.90
N LYS A 72 15.43 -4.60 -8.71
CA LYS A 72 16.84 -4.84 -8.37
C LYS A 72 17.26 -4.10 -7.10
N HIS A 73 16.84 -2.84 -6.96
CA HIS A 73 17.24 -1.96 -5.87
C HIS A 73 16.05 -1.25 -5.22
N VAL A 74 16.18 -0.96 -3.93
CA VAL A 74 15.19 -0.25 -3.11
C VAL A 74 14.87 1.14 -3.68
N GLU A 75 15.87 1.82 -4.25
CA GLU A 75 15.74 3.16 -4.83
C GLU A 75 14.78 3.19 -6.01
N HIS A 76 14.89 2.24 -6.94
CA HIS A 76 13.96 2.11 -8.07
C HIS A 76 12.52 1.92 -7.59
N ALA A 77 12.34 1.12 -6.54
CA ALA A 77 11.02 0.91 -5.98
C ALA A 77 10.45 2.18 -5.30
N SER A 78 11.31 3.09 -4.79
CA SER A 78 10.88 4.43 -4.34
C SER A 78 10.49 5.31 -5.53
N LEU A 79 11.25 5.28 -6.62
CA LEU A 79 10.99 6.05 -7.83
C LEU A 79 9.65 5.67 -8.47
N TRP A 80 9.36 4.37 -8.61
CA TRP A 80 8.10 3.88 -9.15
C TRP A 80 6.89 4.32 -8.30
N VAL A 81 6.99 4.19 -6.97
CA VAL A 81 5.92 4.66 -6.06
C VAL A 81 5.75 6.17 -6.10
N ARG A 82 6.83 6.94 -6.33
CA ARG A 82 6.74 8.39 -6.48
C ARG A 82 6.09 8.77 -7.81
N ALA A 83 6.54 8.17 -8.92
CA ALA A 83 6.00 8.44 -10.26
C ALA A 83 4.51 8.10 -10.34
N SER A 84 4.09 6.95 -9.81
CA SER A 84 2.66 6.57 -9.76
C SER A 84 1.76 7.47 -8.90
N LYS A 85 2.33 8.34 -8.05
CA LYS A 85 1.56 9.37 -7.33
C LYS A 85 1.46 10.68 -8.11
N GLN A 86 2.37 10.90 -9.05
CA GLN A 86 2.39 12.08 -9.93
C GLN A 86 1.52 11.82 -11.17
N GLU A 87 1.48 10.57 -11.63
CA GLU A 87 0.63 10.11 -12.72
C GLU A 87 -0.73 9.60 -12.23
N GLU A 88 -1.81 9.96 -12.92
CA GLU A 88 -3.13 9.36 -12.70
C GLU A 88 -3.27 8.07 -13.50
N LEU A 89 -2.66 7.00 -13.00
CA LEU A 89 -2.71 5.70 -13.67
C LEU A 89 -4.13 5.12 -13.67
N VAL A 90 -4.58 4.67 -14.85
CA VAL A 90 -5.83 3.93 -15.05
C VAL A 90 -5.57 2.62 -15.78
N VAL A 91 -6.51 1.66 -15.67
CA VAL A 91 -6.35 0.31 -16.22
C VAL A 91 -6.08 0.33 -17.73
N GLU A 92 -6.79 1.14 -18.51
CA GLU A 92 -6.64 1.20 -19.98
C GLU A 92 -5.22 1.59 -20.45
N GLN A 93 -4.46 2.34 -19.63
CA GLN A 93 -3.07 2.68 -19.97
C GLN A 93 -2.14 1.46 -19.86
N ILE A 94 -2.52 0.49 -19.03
CA ILE A 94 -1.72 -0.70 -18.74
C ILE A 94 -2.23 -1.91 -19.53
N ILE A 95 -3.55 -2.01 -19.70
CA ILE A 95 -4.26 -3.04 -20.46
C ILE A 95 -5.20 -2.30 -21.44
N PRO A 96 -4.72 -1.93 -22.64
CA PRO A 96 -5.52 -1.17 -23.61
C PRO A 96 -6.82 -1.86 -24.04
N GLU A 97 -6.86 -3.19 -23.99
CA GLU A 97 -8.01 -4.01 -24.37
C GLU A 97 -8.97 -4.28 -23.19
N ALA A 98 -8.80 -3.58 -22.06
CA ALA A 98 -9.65 -3.79 -20.90
C ALA A 98 -11.12 -3.40 -21.19
N PRO A 99 -12.11 -4.14 -20.64
CA PRO A 99 -13.52 -3.78 -20.75
C PRO A 99 -13.79 -2.34 -20.27
N VAL A 100 -14.74 -1.65 -20.90
CA VAL A 100 -15.06 -0.23 -20.63
C VAL A 100 -15.40 0.00 -19.16
N GLU A 101 -16.02 -0.99 -18.50
CA GLU A 101 -16.43 -0.94 -17.10
C GLU A 101 -15.23 -0.83 -16.14
N VAL A 102 -14.08 -1.40 -16.52
CA VAL A 102 -12.86 -1.42 -15.70
C VAL A 102 -11.76 -0.52 -16.24
N ALA A 103 -11.84 -0.10 -17.50
CA ALA A 103 -10.84 0.71 -18.20
C ALA A 103 -10.41 1.98 -17.44
N LYS A 104 -11.37 2.67 -16.81
CA LYS A 104 -11.13 3.91 -16.05
C LYS A 104 -10.84 3.67 -14.56
N MET A 105 -10.76 2.42 -14.11
CA MET A 105 -10.42 2.13 -12.72
C MET A 105 -9.00 2.62 -12.42
N LYS A 106 -8.84 3.26 -11.26
CA LYS A 106 -7.56 3.79 -10.82
C LYS A 106 -6.59 2.66 -10.47
N VAL A 107 -5.40 2.71 -11.05
CA VAL A 107 -4.27 1.87 -10.67
C VAL A 107 -3.41 2.63 -9.67
N THR A 108 -3.04 1.99 -8.57
CA THR A 108 -2.18 2.60 -7.56
C THR A 108 -1.02 1.69 -7.24
N MET A 109 0.12 2.30 -6.89
CA MET A 109 1.29 1.56 -6.42
C MET A 109 1.66 1.95 -5.00
N ARG A 110 2.15 0.97 -4.25
CA ARG A 110 2.72 1.18 -2.93
C ARG A 110 3.84 0.19 -2.66
N ARG A 111 4.58 0.42 -1.57
CA ARG A 111 5.51 -0.59 -1.04
C ARG A 111 4.75 -1.84 -0.60
N ALA A 112 5.31 -3.01 -0.90
CA ALA A 112 4.77 -4.26 -0.40
C ALA A 112 4.85 -4.33 1.13
N LEU A 113 3.84 -4.94 1.74
CA LEU A 113 3.72 -5.04 3.18
C LEU A 113 3.66 -6.51 3.60
N THR A 114 4.28 -6.83 4.72
CA THR A 114 4.09 -8.15 5.34
C THR A 114 2.63 -8.33 5.73
N LYS A 115 2.16 -9.58 5.81
CA LYS A 115 0.78 -9.89 6.23
C LYS A 115 0.42 -9.25 7.58
N ALA A 116 1.36 -9.28 8.53
CA ALA A 116 1.18 -8.65 9.84
C ALA A 116 0.98 -7.13 9.72
N ASN A 117 1.79 -6.46 8.90
CA ASN A 117 1.69 -5.01 8.71
C ASN A 117 0.46 -4.61 7.89
N LYS A 118 0.04 -5.42 6.91
CA LYS A 118 -1.25 -5.26 6.22
C LYS A 118 -2.42 -5.32 7.20
N SER A 119 -2.42 -6.31 8.08
CA SER A 119 -3.46 -6.46 9.12
C SER A 119 -3.48 -5.26 10.06
N LEU A 120 -2.31 -4.84 10.55
CA LEU A 120 -2.19 -3.68 11.44
C LEU A 120 -2.69 -2.39 10.79
N LEU A 121 -2.29 -2.13 9.55
CA LEU A 121 -2.76 -0.97 8.78
C LEU A 121 -4.27 -1.01 8.58
N TRP A 122 -4.83 -2.17 8.23
CA TRP A 122 -6.27 -2.33 8.04
C TRP A 122 -7.03 -2.03 9.34
N VAL A 123 -6.63 -2.63 10.47
CA VAL A 123 -7.26 -2.38 11.78
C VAL A 123 -7.17 -0.89 12.15
N ALA A 124 -6.01 -0.26 11.93
CA ALA A 124 -5.83 1.16 12.19
C ALA A 124 -6.78 2.01 11.34
N GLN A 125 -6.90 1.71 10.05
CA GLN A 125 -7.80 2.42 9.15
C GLN A 125 -9.26 2.28 9.56
N GLN A 126 -9.70 1.09 10.00
CA GLN A 126 -11.08 0.87 10.45
C GLN A 126 -11.38 1.65 11.75
N LYS A 127 -10.47 1.62 12.72
CA LYS A 127 -10.73 2.19 14.06
C LYS A 127 -10.43 3.69 14.17
N LEU A 128 -9.48 4.20 13.40
CA LEU A 128 -8.92 5.55 13.61
C LEU A 128 -9.29 6.55 12.52
N ARG A 129 -9.78 6.12 11.34
CA ARG A 129 -10.25 7.07 10.30
C ARG A 129 -11.32 8.07 10.77
N PRO A 130 -12.25 7.74 11.69
CA PRO A 130 -13.19 8.74 12.21
C PRO A 130 -12.52 9.90 12.94
N ALA A 131 -11.31 9.68 13.45
CA ALA A 131 -10.54 10.61 14.29
C ALA A 131 -9.34 11.23 13.57
N TYR A 132 -8.81 10.54 12.57
CA TYR A 132 -7.58 10.90 11.86
C TYR A 132 -7.86 11.04 10.37
N LYS A 133 -7.58 12.23 9.83
CA LYS A 133 -7.69 12.50 8.39
C LYS A 133 -6.79 11.59 7.56
N TYR A 134 -5.62 11.21 8.07
CA TYR A 134 -4.65 10.36 7.37
C TYR A 134 -4.22 9.16 8.21
N VAL A 135 -4.25 7.99 7.60
CA VAL A 135 -3.76 6.71 8.15
C VAL A 135 -3.02 5.96 7.04
N TRP A 136 -1.70 5.87 7.14
CA TRP A 136 -0.84 5.26 6.11
C TRP A 136 0.29 4.45 6.73
N PHE A 137 0.99 3.69 5.90
CA PHE A 137 2.17 2.93 6.31
C PHE A 137 3.43 3.54 5.70
N GLN A 138 4.49 3.65 6.50
CA GLN A 138 5.79 4.13 6.08
C GLN A 138 6.88 3.59 7.00
N ASP A 139 8.02 3.14 6.45
CA ASP A 139 9.22 2.74 7.19
C ASP A 139 8.97 1.77 8.35
N GLY A 140 8.19 0.71 8.09
CA GLY A 140 7.88 -0.32 9.08
C GLY A 140 6.79 0.07 10.09
N LYS A 141 6.16 1.25 9.95
CA LYS A 141 5.27 1.82 10.96
C LYS A 141 3.96 2.29 10.34
N VAL A 142 2.87 2.17 11.10
CA VAL A 142 1.62 2.85 10.76
C VAL A 142 1.68 4.27 11.31
N LEU A 143 1.54 5.24 10.41
CA LEU A 143 1.52 6.66 10.71
C LEU A 143 0.08 7.19 10.62
N LEU A 144 -0.21 8.12 11.53
CA LEU A 144 -1.53 8.67 11.77
C LEU A 144 -1.41 10.19 11.84
N ARG A 145 -2.31 10.95 11.22
CA ARG A 145 -2.30 12.41 11.31
C ARG A 145 -3.71 12.96 11.36
N LYS A 146 -4.02 13.76 12.40
CA LYS A 146 -5.36 14.28 12.65
C LYS A 146 -5.83 15.25 11.58
N ASN A 147 -4.95 16.16 11.15
CA ASN A 147 -5.23 17.16 10.12
C ASN A 147 -3.91 17.63 9.46
N ASP A 148 -3.98 18.56 8.52
CA ASP A 148 -2.84 19.04 7.72
C ASP A 148 -1.77 19.79 8.53
N LYS A 149 -2.07 20.18 9.77
CA LYS A 149 -1.17 20.93 10.66
C LYS A 149 -0.62 20.09 11.82
N ALA A 150 -1.27 18.98 12.16
CA ALA A 150 -0.86 18.10 13.26
C ALA A 150 0.47 17.39 12.95
N LYS A 151 1.23 17.02 13.98
CA LYS A 151 2.39 16.12 13.81
C LYS A 151 1.91 14.67 13.62
N PRO A 152 2.60 13.84 12.81
CA PRO A 152 2.27 12.43 12.71
C PRO A 152 2.48 11.69 14.04
N GLU A 153 1.50 10.88 14.41
CA GLU A 153 1.55 9.91 15.50
C GLU A 153 1.85 8.51 14.93
N VAL A 154 2.37 7.60 15.75
CA VAL A 154 2.82 6.26 15.33
C VAL A 154 2.05 5.18 16.08
N ALA A 155 1.46 4.22 15.34
CA ALA A 155 0.96 2.97 15.89
C ALA A 155 1.89 1.82 15.48
N ARG A 156 2.42 1.09 16.47
CA ARG A 156 3.34 -0.04 16.25
C ARG A 156 2.68 -1.39 16.52
N SER A 157 1.54 -1.37 17.19
CA SER A 157 0.80 -2.55 17.62
C SER A 157 -0.70 -2.28 17.70
N GLU A 158 -1.51 -3.33 17.76
CA GLU A 158 -2.95 -3.21 17.97
C GLU A 158 -3.27 -2.57 19.32
N ALA A 159 -2.46 -2.81 20.36
CA ALA A 159 -2.60 -2.14 21.65
C ALA A 159 -2.44 -0.61 21.55
N ASP A 160 -1.54 -0.13 20.69
CA ASP A 160 -1.41 1.31 20.42
C ASP A 160 -2.68 1.84 19.73
N ILE A 161 -3.23 1.09 18.79
CA ILE A 161 -4.48 1.44 18.10
C ILE A 161 -5.64 1.54 19.10
N GLU A 162 -5.79 0.57 20.02
CA GLU A 162 -6.82 0.62 21.05
C GLU A 162 -6.66 1.85 21.96
N LYS A 163 -5.43 2.13 22.40
CA LYS A 163 -5.13 3.29 23.24
C LYS A 163 -5.52 4.60 22.54
N LEU A 164 -5.14 4.76 21.27
CA LEU A 164 -5.43 5.96 20.47
C LEU A 164 -6.95 6.09 20.17
N SER A 165 -7.62 4.96 19.91
CA SER A 165 -9.07 4.91 19.71
C SER A 165 -9.82 5.33 20.99
N ALA A 166 -9.42 4.81 22.14
CA ALA A 166 -10.00 5.17 23.44
C ALA A 166 -9.79 6.64 23.78
N GLN A 167 -8.58 7.18 23.58
CA GLN A 167 -8.28 8.60 23.79
C GLN A 167 -9.15 9.51 22.94
N THR A 168 -9.42 9.12 21.68
CA THR A 168 -10.23 9.96 20.80
C THR A 168 -11.71 9.92 21.17
N LYS A 169 -12.24 8.78 21.63
CA LYS A 169 -13.61 8.70 22.15
C LYS A 169 -13.81 9.62 23.35
N ILE A 170 -12.84 9.70 24.26
CA ILE A 170 -12.92 10.57 25.45
C ILE A 170 -12.97 12.07 25.07
N ILE A 171 -12.20 12.49 24.06
CA ILE A 171 -12.20 13.89 23.59
C ILE A 171 -13.52 14.24 22.88
N GLY A 172 -14.12 13.30 22.14
CA GLY A 172 -15.43 13.49 21.50
C GLY A 172 -16.59 13.72 22.49
N TYR A 173 -16.50 13.15 23.69
CA TYR A 173 -17.48 13.41 24.78
C TYR A 173 -17.26 14.74 25.51
N SER A 174 -16.08 15.37 25.37
CA SER A 174 -15.75 16.61 26.08
C SER A 174 -16.14 17.89 25.33
N PHE A 175 -16.58 17.78 24.06
CA PHE A 175 -17.04 18.91 23.23
C PHE A 175 -18.57 19.05 23.17
N ASN A 176 -19.33 18.16 23.83
CA ASN A 176 -20.79 18.21 23.94
C ASN A 176 -21.24 18.54 25.38
N ARG A 177 -20.74 19.64 25.96
CA ARG A 177 -21.30 20.26 27.16
C ARG A 177 -21.25 21.77 27.03
#